data_AF-A0A6P1TCV5-F1
#
_entry.id   AF-A0A6P1TCV5-F1
#
_cell.length_a   1.000
_cell.length_b   1.000
_cell.length_c   1.000
_cell.angle_alpha   90.00
_cell.angle_beta   90.00
_cell.angle_gamma   90.00
#
_symmetry.space_group_name_H-M   'P 1'
#
loop_
_entity.id
_entity.type
_entity.pdbx_description
1 polymer ?
#
loop_
_entity_poly.entity_id
_entity_poly.type
_entity_poly.pdbx_seq_one_letter_code
_entity_poly.pdbx_strand_id
1 'polypeptide(L)'
;MITYLYWAAVIALVVLALFAGSRFGSLGKGAIVGAIIFLAGWLAYYFHFEQVFVKRFGGVMRISVPEGQRHLGATWKDDNLWVENYDPKTNECIFAEYSKGNLLEGRVVIRNCNPLMERTGSAPAR
;
A
#
# COMPACT_ATOMS: atom_id res chain seq x y z
N MET A 1 -13.31 1.29 -10.33
CA MET A 1 -12.39 1.44 -9.18
C MET A 1 -11.41 2.57 -9.49
N ILE A 2 -11.17 3.48 -8.56
CA ILE A 2 -10.38 4.71 -8.79
C ILE A 2 -8.97 4.42 -9.32
N THR A 3 -8.34 3.33 -8.88
CA THR A 3 -7.02 2.90 -9.35
C THR A 3 -6.99 2.68 -10.86
N TYR A 4 -8.02 2.05 -11.45
CA TYR A 4 -8.07 1.84 -12.90
C TYR A 4 -8.31 3.13 -13.66
N LEU A 5 -9.12 4.05 -13.13
CA LEU A 5 -9.35 5.36 -13.74
C LEU A 5 -8.05 6.19 -13.77
N TYR A 6 -7.28 6.17 -12.67
CA TYR A 6 -5.99 6.82 -12.60
C TYR A 6 -5.01 6.30 -13.66
N TRP A 7 -4.83 4.97 -13.74
CA TRP A 7 -3.92 4.37 -14.72
C TRP A 7 -4.40 4.57 -16.16
N ALA A 8 -5.71 4.52 -16.42
CA ALA A 8 -6.26 4.85 -17.72
C ALA A 8 -5.95 6.30 -18.12
N ALA A 9 -6.03 7.26 -17.18
CA ALA A 9 -5.70 8.66 -17.44
C ALA A 9 -4.20 8.84 -17.73
N VAL A 10 -3.32 8.22 -16.94
CA VAL A 10 -1.86 8.24 -17.19
C VAL A 10 -1.53 7.68 -18.56
N ILE A 11 -2.08 6.52 -18.92
CA ILE A 11 -1.86 5.88 -20.23
C ILE A 11 -2.40 6.76 -21.36
N ALA A 12 -3.59 7.36 -21.20
CA ALA A 12 -4.15 8.26 -22.20
C ALA A 12 -3.25 9.47 -22.46
N LEU A 13 -2.64 10.04 -21.42
CA LEU A 13 -1.68 11.14 -21.54
C LEU A 13 -0.40 10.71 -22.27
N VAL A 14 0.10 9.50 -22.00
CA VAL A 14 1.26 8.93 -22.72
C VAL A 14 0.94 8.74 -24.20
N VAL A 15 -0.22 8.15 -24.52
CA VAL A 15 -0.68 7.96 -25.90
C VAL A 15 -0.82 9.30 -26.61
N LEU A 16 -1.37 10.31 -25.94
CA LEU A 16 -1.50 11.66 -26.47
C LEU A 16 -0.14 12.31 -26.75
N ALA A 17 0.86 12.12 -25.88
CA ALA A 17 2.22 12.61 -26.09
C ALA A 17 2.89 11.96 -27.31
N LEU A 18 2.71 10.63 -27.48
CA LEU A 18 3.22 9.90 -28.64
C LEU A 18 2.51 10.32 -29.93
N PHE A 19 1.18 10.48 -29.89
CA PHE A 19 0.38 10.94 -31.02
C PHE A 19 0.76 12.35 -31.46
N ALA A 20 0.95 13.28 -30.50
CA ALA A 20 1.45 14.62 -30.81
C ALA A 20 2.87 14.53 -31.43
N GLY A 21 3.76 13.75 -30.82
CA GLY A 21 5.12 13.54 -31.32
C GLY A 21 5.16 13.01 -32.75
N SER A 22 4.29 12.06 -33.11
CA SER A 22 4.20 11.55 -34.48
C SER A 22 3.66 12.61 -35.45
N ARG A 23 2.66 13.39 -35.03
CA ARG A 23 2.05 14.42 -35.89
C ARG A 23 2.97 15.59 -36.22
N PHE A 24 3.93 15.89 -35.34
CA PHE A 24 4.96 16.90 -35.52
C PHE A 24 6.28 16.35 -36.11
N GLY A 25 6.33 15.07 -36.50
CA GLY A 25 7.54 14.47 -37.08
C GLY A 25 8.69 14.25 -36.10
N SER A 26 8.42 14.32 -34.79
CA SER A 26 9.42 14.19 -33.72
C SER A 26 9.01 13.15 -32.69
N LEU A 27 8.80 11.91 -33.13
CA LEU A 27 8.37 10.81 -32.27
C LEU A 27 9.29 10.60 -31.06
N GLY A 28 10.61 10.77 -31.23
CA GLY A 28 11.58 10.68 -30.13
C GLY A 28 11.31 11.68 -29.00
N LYS A 29 10.93 12.93 -29.33
CA LYS A 29 10.55 13.93 -28.32
C LYS A 29 9.24 13.56 -27.63
N GLY A 30 8.25 13.08 -28.40
CA GLY A 30 6.99 12.58 -27.85
C GLY A 30 7.20 11.40 -26.89
N ALA A 31 8.13 10.50 -27.21
CA ALA A 31 8.49 9.38 -26.35
C ALA A 31 9.16 9.83 -25.04
N ILE A 32 10.06 10.82 -25.09
CA ILE A 32 10.69 11.39 -23.89
C ILE A 32 9.62 12.01 -22.97
N VAL A 33 8.71 12.81 -23.52
CA VAL A 33 7.60 13.41 -22.74
C VAL A 33 6.68 12.32 -22.17
N GLY A 34 6.32 11.32 -22.97
CA GLY A 34 5.52 10.18 -22.51
C GLY A 34 6.19 9.42 -21.36
N ALA A 35 7.50 9.18 -21.45
CA ALA A 35 8.26 8.54 -20.38
C ALA A 35 8.24 9.37 -19.09
N ILE A 36 8.40 10.69 -19.18
CA ILE A 36 8.33 11.59 -18.03
C ILE A 36 6.93 11.53 -17.39
N ILE A 37 5.86 11.59 -18.18
CA ILE A 37 4.47 11.49 -17.69
C ILE A 37 4.26 10.17 -16.97
N PHE A 38 4.68 9.06 -17.59
CA PHE A 38 4.52 7.73 -17.00
C PHE A 38 5.28 7.60 -15.67
N LEU A 39 6.55 8.02 -15.64
CA LEU A 39 7.37 7.98 -14.42
C LEU A 39 6.78 8.87 -13.33
N ALA A 40 6.34 10.09 -13.65
CA ALA A 40 5.71 10.98 -12.69
C ALA A 40 4.40 10.39 -12.15
N GLY A 41 3.56 9.80 -13.01
CA GLY A 41 2.34 9.11 -12.61
C GLY A 41 2.63 7.90 -11.71
N TRP A 42 3.60 7.07 -12.08
CA TRP A 42 3.99 5.93 -11.26
C TRP A 42 4.52 6.35 -9.88
N LEU A 43 5.41 7.35 -9.83
CA LEU A 43 5.93 7.90 -8.57
C LEU A 43 4.81 8.50 -7.71
N ALA A 44 3.91 9.29 -8.30
CA ALA A 44 2.79 9.87 -7.57
C ALA A 44 1.83 8.79 -7.06
N TYR A 45 1.62 7.72 -7.81
CA TYR A 45 0.82 6.58 -7.36
C TYR A 45 1.44 5.91 -6.14
N TYR A 46 2.70 5.51 -6.26
CA TYR A 46 3.41 4.75 -5.23
C TYR A 46 3.63 5.58 -3.96
N PHE A 47 4.08 6.82 -4.07
CA PHE A 47 4.40 7.69 -2.93
C PHE A 47 3.22 8.49 -2.38
N HIS A 48 2.03 8.39 -2.98
CA HIS A 48 0.89 9.17 -2.49
C HIS A 48 -0.48 8.52 -2.72
N PHE A 49 -0.84 8.25 -3.98
CA PHE A 49 -2.24 7.94 -4.30
C PHE A 49 -2.69 6.55 -3.88
N GLU A 50 -1.82 5.53 -3.80
CA GLU A 50 -2.24 4.17 -3.45
C GLU A 50 -3.01 4.14 -2.11
N GLN A 51 -2.41 4.67 -1.05
CA GLN A 51 -3.06 4.68 0.28
C GLN A 51 -4.29 5.59 0.33
N VAL A 52 -4.22 6.76 -0.31
CA VAL A 52 -5.36 7.69 -0.40
C VAL A 52 -6.54 7.03 -1.11
N PHE A 53 -6.29 6.31 -2.20
CA PHE A 53 -7.30 5.62 -2.97
C PHE A 53 -7.95 4.50 -2.16
N VAL A 54 -7.15 3.67 -1.49
CA VAL A 54 -7.67 2.59 -0.63
C VAL A 54 -8.52 3.16 0.50
N LYS A 55 -8.02 4.15 1.22
CA LYS A 55 -8.70 4.71 2.39
C LYS A 55 -9.98 5.49 2.03
N ARG A 56 -9.96 6.28 0.96
CA ARG A 56 -11.00 7.29 0.70
C ARG A 56 -11.88 7.02 -0.53
N PHE A 57 -11.41 6.21 -1.47
CA PHE A 57 -12.03 6.11 -2.81
C PHE A 57 -12.26 4.65 -3.27
N GLY A 58 -12.10 3.67 -2.38
CA GLY A 58 -12.32 2.25 -2.71
C GLY A 58 -11.27 1.66 -3.65
N GLY A 59 -10.00 2.07 -3.50
CA GLY A 59 -8.84 1.42 -4.11
C GLY A 59 -8.52 0.07 -3.44
N VAL A 60 -7.50 -0.62 -3.94
CA VAL A 60 -7.02 -1.91 -3.38
C VAL A 60 -5.52 -1.84 -3.13
N MET A 61 -5.11 -2.27 -1.92
CA MET A 61 -3.72 -2.49 -1.52
C MET A 61 -3.64 -3.89 -0.91
N ARG A 62 -2.52 -4.57 -1.15
CA ARG A 62 -2.27 -5.94 -0.67
C ARG A 62 -1.07 -5.93 0.25
N ILE A 63 -1.26 -6.44 1.47
CA ILE A 63 -0.20 -6.59 2.47
C ILE A 63 -0.19 -8.04 2.91
N SER A 64 1.01 -8.60 3.02
CA SER A 64 1.22 -9.95 3.52
C SER A 64 1.65 -9.90 4.98
N VAL A 65 1.06 -10.76 5.80
CA VAL A 65 1.52 -10.98 7.17
C VAL A 65 2.87 -11.71 7.10
N PRO A 66 3.91 -11.26 7.84
CA PRO A 66 5.19 -11.94 7.88
C PRO A 66 5.05 -13.40 8.34
N GLU A 67 5.89 -14.28 7.80
CA GLU A 67 5.83 -15.71 8.13
C GLU A 67 6.01 -15.97 9.63
N GLY A 68 5.18 -16.85 10.18
CA GLY A 68 5.18 -17.19 11.61
C GLY A 68 4.47 -16.19 12.51
N GLN A 69 4.15 -14.99 12.03
CA GLN A 69 3.32 -14.03 12.74
C GLN A 69 1.83 -14.29 12.50
N ARG A 70 1.00 -13.79 13.41
CA ARG A 70 -0.47 -13.87 13.36
C ARG A 70 -1.05 -12.47 13.31
N HIS A 71 -1.90 -12.19 12.34
CA HIS A 71 -2.59 -10.91 12.27
C HIS A 71 -3.56 -10.75 13.45
N LEU A 72 -3.47 -9.62 14.15
CA LEU A 72 -4.38 -9.27 15.24
C LEU A 72 -5.40 -8.21 14.81
N GLY A 73 -4.96 -7.20 14.07
CA GLY A 73 -5.85 -6.13 13.62
C GLY A 73 -5.14 -5.09 12.77
N ALA A 74 -5.93 -4.19 12.18
CA ALA A 74 -5.42 -3.07 11.42
C ALA A 74 -6.26 -1.82 11.69
N THR A 75 -5.63 -0.65 11.66
CA THR A 75 -6.29 0.64 11.85
C THR A 75 -5.63 1.72 10.99
N TRP A 76 -6.36 2.80 10.73
CA TRP A 76 -5.83 3.94 9.99
C TRP A 76 -5.46 5.06 10.97
N LYS A 77 -4.26 5.61 10.81
CA LYS A 77 -3.85 6.88 11.42
C LYS A 77 -3.54 7.84 10.29
N ASP A 78 -4.39 8.85 10.11
CA ASP A 78 -4.41 9.65 8.90
C ASP A 78 -4.39 8.74 7.66
N ASP A 79 -3.63 9.05 6.62
CA ASP A 79 -3.58 8.22 5.42
C ASP A 79 -2.68 6.98 5.55
N ASN A 80 -2.04 6.73 6.71
CA ASN A 80 -1.15 5.58 6.91
C ASN A 80 -1.92 4.41 7.53
N LEU A 81 -1.67 3.21 7.03
CA LEU A 81 -2.23 1.99 7.61
C LEU A 81 -1.30 1.45 8.69
N TRP A 82 -1.84 1.13 9.85
CA TRP A 82 -1.14 0.43 10.90
C TRP A 82 -1.66 -1.00 11.01
N VAL A 83 -0.76 -1.97 11.02
CA VAL A 83 -1.09 -3.39 11.15
C VAL A 83 -0.44 -3.92 12.42
N GLU A 84 -1.24 -4.59 13.23
CA GLU A 84 -0.79 -5.30 14.43
C GLU A 84 -0.68 -6.80 14.14
N ASN A 85 0.50 -7.35 14.39
CA ASN A 85 0.76 -8.78 14.30
C ASN A 85 1.37 -9.30 15.62
N TYR A 86 1.05 -10.54 15.98
CA TYR A 86 1.65 -11.25 17.10
C TYR A 86 2.72 -12.23 16.63
N ASP A 87 3.90 -12.18 17.24
CA ASP A 87 4.94 -13.20 17.10
C ASP A 87 4.92 -14.17 18.30
N PRO A 88 4.49 -15.43 18.11
CA PRO A 88 4.44 -16.43 19.17
C PRO A 88 5.83 -16.92 19.62
N LYS A 89 6.89 -16.71 18.83
CA LYS A 89 8.24 -17.15 19.19
C LYS A 89 8.86 -16.22 20.22
N THR A 90 8.64 -14.91 20.08
CA THR A 90 9.21 -13.88 20.97
C THR A 90 8.21 -13.35 21.99
N ASN A 91 6.93 -13.73 21.86
CA ASN A 91 5.82 -13.22 22.67
C ASN A 91 5.67 -11.68 22.57
N GLU A 92 5.76 -11.16 21.34
CA GLU A 92 5.71 -9.75 21.03
C GLU A 92 4.51 -9.41 20.14
N CYS A 93 3.84 -8.29 20.41
CA CYS A 93 2.91 -7.66 19.47
C CYS A 93 3.63 -6.53 18.75
N ILE A 94 3.60 -6.58 17.43
CA ILE A 94 4.33 -5.71 16.52
C ILE A 94 3.30 -4.85 15.80
N PHE A 95 3.31 -3.56 16.10
CA PHE A 95 2.47 -2.56 15.47
C PHE A 95 3.31 -1.81 14.44
N ALA A 96 3.12 -2.15 13.16
CA ALA A 96 3.90 -1.63 12.05
C ALA A 96 3.07 -0.65 11.22
N GLU A 97 3.65 0.51 10.94
CA GLU A 97 3.10 1.52 10.05
C GLU A 97 3.50 1.23 8.60
N TYR A 98 2.53 1.15 7.71
CA TYR A 98 2.71 1.19 6.28
C TYR A 98 2.48 2.64 5.86
N SER A 99 3.58 3.37 5.65
CA SER A 99 3.55 4.77 5.23
C SER A 99 3.55 4.90 3.70
N LYS A 100 3.18 6.07 3.18
CA LYS A 100 3.18 6.33 1.74
C LYS A 100 4.56 6.05 1.12
N GLY A 101 4.61 5.08 0.21
CA GLY A 101 5.84 4.62 -0.45
C GLY A 101 6.82 3.86 0.45
N ASN A 102 6.41 3.40 1.63
CA ASN A 102 7.18 2.56 2.56
C ASN A 102 8.58 3.10 2.95
N LEU A 103 8.78 4.43 2.91
CA LEU A 103 10.11 5.02 3.17
C LEU A 103 10.39 5.27 4.66
N LEU A 104 9.36 5.68 5.42
CA LEU A 104 9.48 6.07 6.82
C LEU A 104 8.38 5.39 7.64
N GLU A 105 8.62 4.14 7.97
CA GLU A 105 7.67 3.29 8.70
C GLU A 105 7.95 3.34 10.20
N GLY A 106 6.99 3.84 10.98
CA GLY A 106 6.98 3.65 12.42
C GLY A 106 6.79 2.17 12.81
N ARG A 107 7.40 1.75 13.91
CA ARG A 107 7.18 0.42 14.49
C ARG A 107 7.19 0.50 16.01
N VAL A 108 6.18 -0.08 16.63
CA VAL A 108 6.09 -0.26 18.09
C VAL A 108 6.09 -1.75 18.39
N VAL A 109 6.92 -2.16 19.35
CA VAL A 109 7.01 -3.56 19.81
C VAL A 109 6.58 -3.63 21.27
N ILE A 110 5.51 -4.39 21.52
CA ILE A 110 4.96 -4.63 22.86
C ILE A 110 5.40 -6.02 23.30
N ARG A 111 6.27 -6.09 24.31
CA ARG A 111 6.76 -7.35 24.88
C ARG A 111 5.75 -7.94 25.86
N ASN A 112 5.79 -9.26 26.03
CA ASN A 112 4.87 -10.02 26.89
C ASN A 112 3.40 -9.78 26.49
N CYS A 113 3.15 -9.75 25.18
CA CYS A 113 1.81 -9.51 24.68
C CYS A 113 0.90 -10.69 25.03
N ASN A 114 -0.31 -10.40 25.49
CA ASN A 114 -1.33 -11.42 25.75
C ASN A 114 -2.52 -11.15 24.81
N PRO A 115 -2.39 -11.46 23.51
CA PRO A 115 -3.52 -11.32 22.61
C PRO A 115 -4.62 -12.24 23.12
N LEU A 116 -5.86 -11.74 23.18
CA LEU A 116 -7.05 -12.52 23.50
C LEU A 116 -7.28 -13.55 22.39
N MET A 117 -6.48 -14.60 22.39
CA MET A 117 -6.71 -15.78 21.58
C MET A 117 -7.95 -16.46 22.18
N GLU A 118 -8.96 -16.72 21.35
CA GLU A 118 -10.07 -17.57 21.76
C GLU A 118 -9.51 -18.80 22.46
N ARG A 119 -9.92 -19.02 23.71
CA ARG A 119 -9.61 -20.25 24.44
C ARG A 119 -10.24 -21.41 23.66
N THR A 120 -9.53 -21.97 22.69
CA THR A 120 -9.90 -23.25 22.09
C THR A 120 -9.62 -24.31 23.15
N GLY A 121 -10.63 -24.59 23.97
CA GLY A 121 -10.58 -25.57 25.04
C GLY A 121 -11.03 -25.02 26.38
N SER A 122 -12.34 -24.99 26.58
CA SER A 122 -12.94 -25.08 27.90
C SER A 122 -12.28 -26.22 28.69
N ALA A 123 -11.38 -25.91 29.62
CA ALA A 123 -11.10 -26.83 30.72
C ALA A 123 -12.43 -27.08 31.44
N PRO A 124 -12.82 -28.33 31.72
CA PRO A 124 -14.06 -28.58 32.44
C PRO A 124 -13.93 -27.93 33.82
N ALA A 125 -14.95 -27.15 34.19
CA ALA A 125 -15.11 -26.71 35.57
C ALA A 125 -15.12 -27.97 36.45
N ARG A 126 -14.18 -28.04 37.40
CA ARG A 126 -14.21 -29.03 38.47
C ARG A 126 -15.34 -28.69 39.44
#